data_AF-A0A3D2X8C7-F1
#
_entry.id   AF-A0A3D2X8C7-F1
#
_cell.length_a   1.000
_cell.length_b   1.000
_cell.length_c   1.000
_cell.angle_alpha   90.00
_cell.angle_beta   90.00
_cell.angle_gamma   90.00
#
_symmetry.space_group_name_H-M   'P 1'
#
loop_
_entity.id
_entity.type
_entity.pdbx_description
1 polymer ?
#
loop_
_entity_poly.entity_id
_entity_poly.type
_entity_poly.pdbx_seq_one_letter_code
_entity_poly.pdbx_strand_id
1 'polypeptide(L)'
;KVILSNEPSSKQVIYTSTAWLLTNAMEDTIKRGTAYPSIGFRNYSMPIAGKTGTSTKDYDLWFVGYTPYYTSAIWTGFDNPFSQKEKSYHKVLWRSIMEEIHSTLKLENKAFVKPDSIVTAKICTKSGQLAVAGVCDKALSGDCTRTEYFAKGTVPTQTCTVHQKVSICKVSGYFASPYCPLESLVEKVYLIKDEMNPTDDTKYLLPTNDIATICPIHSEGTIAPTTDVDDSETPVVPENPDEGDMTPVEQTTPPPVLIIPPTDNQP
;
A
#
# COMPACT_ATOMS: atom_id res chain seq x y z
N LYS A 1 -34.19 -20.31 -46.51
CA LYS A 1 -33.71 -18.90 -46.41
C LYS A 1 -33.51 -18.59 -44.94
N VAL A 2 -32.29 -18.26 -44.50
CA VAL A 2 -32.07 -17.78 -43.13
C VAL A 2 -32.63 -16.37 -43.01
N ILE A 3 -33.47 -16.13 -42.01
CA ILE A 3 -34.19 -14.85 -41.80
C ILE A 3 -33.45 -13.97 -40.77
N LEU A 4 -32.77 -14.61 -39.82
CA LEU A 4 -31.98 -13.95 -38.79
C LEU A 4 -30.75 -14.82 -38.50
N SER A 5 -29.58 -14.19 -38.50
CA SER A 5 -28.32 -14.77 -38.05
C SER A 5 -27.74 -13.85 -36.99
N ASN A 6 -27.32 -14.42 -35.86
CA ASN A 6 -26.83 -13.69 -34.70
C ASN A 6 -25.33 -13.94 -34.50
N GLU A 7 -24.54 -13.72 -35.55
CA GLU A 7 -23.09 -13.80 -35.46
C GLU A 7 -22.57 -12.64 -34.58
N PRO A 8 -21.85 -12.93 -33.48
CA PRO A 8 -21.37 -11.89 -32.58
C PRO A 8 -20.25 -11.07 -33.23
N SER A 9 -20.40 -9.75 -33.24
CA SER A 9 -19.32 -8.81 -33.58
C SER A 9 -18.63 -8.35 -32.29
N SER A 10 -17.31 -8.46 -32.24
CA SER A 10 -16.52 -8.08 -31.06
C SER A 10 -15.58 -6.91 -31.36
N LYS A 11 -15.42 -6.03 -30.36
CA LYS A 11 -14.48 -4.91 -30.40
C LYS A 11 -13.82 -4.79 -29.05
N GLN A 12 -12.49 -4.69 -29.04
CA GLN A 12 -11.74 -4.39 -27.83
C GLN A 12 -11.96 -2.92 -27.45
N VAL A 13 -12.52 -2.68 -26.26
CA VAL A 13 -12.83 -1.34 -25.75
C VAL A 13 -11.79 -0.81 -24.75
N ILE A 14 -11.06 -1.70 -24.09
CA ILE A 14 -10.00 -1.39 -23.13
C ILE A 14 -8.83 -2.37 -23.30
N TYR A 15 -7.64 -2.01 -22.84
CA TYR A 15 -6.49 -2.92 -22.83
C TYR A 15 -6.71 -4.08 -21.86
N THR A 16 -6.17 -5.26 -22.19
CA THR A 16 -6.26 -6.46 -21.34
C THR A 16 -5.64 -6.22 -19.95
N SER A 17 -4.56 -5.43 -19.86
CA SER A 17 -3.97 -5.02 -18.59
C SER A 17 -4.94 -4.18 -17.74
N THR A 18 -5.57 -3.16 -18.35
CA THR A 18 -6.58 -2.32 -17.68
C THR A 18 -7.77 -3.15 -17.21
N ALA A 19 -8.28 -4.05 -18.07
CA ALA A 19 -9.39 -4.94 -17.72
C ALA A 19 -9.04 -5.80 -16.49
N TRP A 20 -7.86 -6.44 -16.49
CA TRP A 20 -7.46 -7.30 -15.39
C TRP A 20 -7.19 -6.52 -14.09
N LEU A 21 -6.55 -5.35 -14.15
CA LEU A 21 -6.36 -4.49 -12.97
C LEU A 21 -7.70 -4.06 -12.36
N LEU A 22 -8.68 -3.70 -13.20
CA LEU A 22 -10.04 -3.40 -12.74
C LEU A 22 -10.72 -4.62 -12.13
N THR A 23 -10.56 -5.81 -12.72
CA THR A 23 -11.05 -7.06 -12.13
C THR A 23 -10.43 -7.32 -10.76
N ASN A 24 -9.11 -7.19 -10.64
CA ASN A 24 -8.40 -7.41 -9.39
C ASN A 24 -8.86 -6.42 -8.29
N ALA A 25 -9.02 -5.14 -8.63
CA ALA A 25 -9.59 -4.15 -7.73
C ALA A 25 -11.05 -4.45 -7.35
N MET A 26 -11.84 -4.98 -8.30
CA MET A 26 -13.24 -5.35 -8.04
C MET A 26 -13.39 -6.62 -7.20
N GLU A 27 -12.42 -7.56 -7.23
CA GLU A 27 -12.40 -8.69 -6.30
C GLU A 27 -12.28 -8.23 -4.84
N ASP A 28 -11.57 -7.14 -4.57
CA ASP A 28 -11.46 -6.58 -3.22
C ASP A 28 -12.80 -6.09 -2.68
N THR A 29 -13.69 -5.60 -3.56
CA THR A 29 -15.02 -5.16 -3.13
C THR A 29 -15.82 -6.32 -2.53
N ILE A 30 -15.55 -7.54 -2.99
CA ILE A 30 -16.18 -8.78 -2.54
C ILE A 30 -15.50 -9.33 -1.30
N LYS A 31 -14.16 -9.28 -1.24
CA LYS A 31 -13.35 -9.86 -0.16
C LYS A 31 -13.32 -8.99 1.10
N ARG A 32 -13.35 -7.68 0.95
CA ARG A 32 -13.16 -6.70 2.05
C ARG A 32 -13.92 -5.38 1.89
N GLY A 33 -14.69 -5.22 0.81
CA GLY A 33 -15.41 -3.98 0.53
C GLY A 33 -16.92 -4.06 0.79
N THR A 34 -17.67 -3.19 0.12
CA THR A 34 -19.12 -2.99 0.35
C THR A 34 -20.01 -4.18 -0.03
N ALA A 35 -19.49 -5.11 -0.82
CA ALA A 35 -20.19 -6.34 -1.18
C ALA A 35 -19.94 -7.48 -0.18
N TYR A 36 -18.87 -7.38 0.63
CA TYR A 36 -18.61 -8.30 1.73
C TYR A 36 -19.67 -8.13 2.84
N PRO A 37 -20.14 -9.21 3.50
CA PRO A 37 -19.92 -10.62 3.20
C PRO A 37 -21.01 -11.25 2.30
N SER A 38 -21.91 -10.45 1.73
CA SER A 38 -23.18 -10.94 1.14
C SER A 38 -23.04 -11.68 -0.20
N ILE A 39 -21.95 -11.48 -0.95
CA ILE A 39 -21.78 -11.96 -2.33
C ILE A 39 -20.99 -13.27 -2.45
N GLY A 40 -20.10 -13.57 -1.51
CA GLY A 40 -19.26 -14.77 -1.60
C GLY A 40 -20.09 -16.04 -1.73
N PHE A 41 -19.81 -16.87 -2.74
CA PHE A 41 -20.43 -18.19 -2.85
C PHE A 41 -20.12 -19.00 -1.58
N ARG A 42 -21.10 -19.75 -1.11
CA ARG A 42 -21.03 -20.53 0.14
C ARG A 42 -20.53 -21.96 -0.12
N ASN A 43 -20.88 -22.51 -1.27
CA ASN A 43 -20.61 -23.89 -1.67
C ASN A 43 -19.54 -23.99 -2.77
N TYR A 44 -19.09 -22.86 -3.31
CA TYR A 44 -18.13 -22.77 -4.41
C TYR A 44 -17.03 -21.76 -4.08
N SER A 45 -15.82 -22.02 -4.57
CA SER A 45 -14.68 -21.09 -4.45
C SER A 45 -14.38 -20.35 -5.75
N MET A 46 -15.39 -20.15 -6.60
CA MET A 46 -15.25 -19.38 -7.84
C MET A 46 -14.94 -17.92 -7.52
N PRO A 47 -13.93 -17.30 -8.15
CA PRO A 47 -13.66 -15.88 -7.95
C PRO A 47 -14.80 -15.03 -8.51
N ILE A 48 -15.12 -13.96 -7.77
CA ILE A 48 -16.17 -13.00 -8.10
C ILE A 48 -15.55 -11.61 -8.07
N ALA A 49 -15.87 -10.82 -9.07
CA ALA A 49 -15.57 -9.40 -9.13
C ALA A 49 -16.88 -8.65 -9.40
N GLY A 50 -17.05 -7.47 -8.80
CA GLY A 50 -18.24 -6.68 -9.04
C GLY A 50 -18.22 -5.34 -8.33
N LYS A 51 -19.35 -4.64 -8.39
CA LYS A 51 -19.53 -3.35 -7.74
C LYS A 51 -20.96 -3.13 -7.30
N THR A 52 -21.10 -2.52 -6.12
CA THR A 52 -22.37 -2.01 -5.61
C THR A 52 -22.64 -0.60 -6.12
N GLY A 53 -23.90 -0.33 -6.47
CA GLY A 53 -24.42 1.01 -6.75
C GLY A 53 -25.64 1.30 -5.88
N THR A 54 -25.77 2.54 -5.41
CA THR A 54 -26.92 2.99 -4.61
C THR A 54 -27.22 4.42 -5.00
N SER A 55 -28.44 4.68 -5.47
CA SER A 55 -28.85 6.05 -5.81
C SER A 55 -29.10 6.87 -4.54
N THR A 56 -29.13 8.20 -4.69
CA THR A 56 -29.44 9.11 -3.59
C THR A 56 -30.79 8.76 -2.97
N LYS A 57 -30.90 8.83 -1.64
CA LYS A 57 -32.10 8.41 -0.87
C LYS A 57 -32.46 6.92 -0.97
N ASP A 58 -31.56 6.09 -1.49
CA ASP A 58 -31.71 4.63 -1.55
C ASP A 58 -32.93 4.18 -2.38
N TYR A 59 -33.21 4.90 -3.47
CA TYR A 59 -34.31 4.56 -4.38
C TYR A 59 -33.99 3.36 -5.27
N ASP A 60 -32.72 3.23 -5.64
CA ASP A 60 -32.21 2.18 -6.51
C ASP A 60 -31.02 1.51 -5.87
N LEU A 61 -31.05 0.18 -5.82
CA LEU A 61 -29.92 -0.62 -5.41
C LEU A 61 -29.47 -1.48 -6.58
N TRP A 62 -28.17 -1.47 -6.85
CA TRP A 62 -27.54 -2.20 -7.93
C TRP A 62 -26.42 -3.07 -7.38
N PHE A 63 -26.36 -4.30 -7.87
CA PHE A 63 -25.13 -5.07 -7.86
C PHE A 63 -24.88 -5.62 -9.26
N VAL A 64 -23.73 -5.25 -9.82
CA VAL A 64 -23.26 -5.78 -11.10
C VAL A 64 -21.98 -6.54 -10.81
N GLY A 65 -21.98 -7.83 -11.13
CA GLY A 65 -20.86 -8.70 -10.83
C GLY A 65 -20.70 -9.78 -11.89
N TYR A 66 -19.55 -10.42 -11.87
CA TYR A 66 -19.21 -11.48 -12.81
C TYR A 66 -18.24 -12.48 -12.21
N THR A 67 -18.28 -13.68 -12.78
CA THR A 67 -17.29 -14.75 -12.65
C THR A 67 -16.55 -14.89 -13.98
N PRO A 68 -15.53 -15.76 -14.11
CA PRO A 68 -14.90 -16.05 -15.40
C PRO A 68 -15.83 -16.65 -16.47
N TYR A 69 -17.06 -17.03 -16.10
CA TYR A 69 -18.04 -17.64 -17.01
C TYR A 69 -19.18 -16.68 -17.36
N TYR A 70 -19.71 -15.95 -16.37
CA TYR A 70 -20.95 -15.20 -16.53
C TYR A 70 -20.90 -13.83 -15.87
N THR A 71 -21.59 -12.87 -16.49
CA THR A 71 -21.87 -11.54 -15.93
C THR A 71 -23.36 -11.42 -15.65
N SER A 72 -23.71 -10.82 -14.50
CA SER A 72 -25.10 -10.56 -14.14
C SER A 72 -25.24 -9.22 -13.41
N ALA A 73 -26.36 -8.55 -13.62
CA ALA A 73 -26.75 -7.32 -12.95
C ALA A 73 -28.10 -7.52 -12.28
N ILE A 74 -28.19 -7.19 -10.99
CA ILE A 74 -29.44 -7.12 -10.25
C ILE A 74 -29.67 -5.67 -9.87
N TRP A 75 -30.82 -5.15 -10.32
CA TRP A 75 -31.39 -3.89 -9.85
C TRP A 75 -32.62 -4.18 -9.01
N THR A 76 -32.79 -3.40 -7.95
CA THR A 76 -34.01 -3.41 -7.15
C THR A 76 -34.43 -1.98 -6.82
N GLY A 77 -35.72 -1.71 -7.02
CA GLY A 77 -36.35 -0.43 -6.79
C GLY A 77 -37.86 -0.60 -6.74
N PHE A 78 -38.55 0.51 -6.50
CA PHE A 78 -40.00 0.58 -6.57
C PHE A 78 -40.40 1.35 -7.84
N ASP A 79 -41.53 1.00 -8.44
CA ASP A 79 -42.06 1.72 -9.61
C ASP A 79 -42.27 3.21 -9.33
N ASN A 80 -42.65 3.54 -8.09
CA ASN A 80 -42.65 4.90 -7.56
C ASN A 80 -41.44 5.10 -6.63
N PRO A 81 -40.75 6.25 -6.67
CA PRO A 81 -39.48 6.45 -5.97
C PRO A 81 -39.65 6.50 -4.45
N PHE A 82 -39.56 5.33 -3.82
CA PHE A 82 -39.58 5.16 -2.37
C PHE A 82 -38.23 4.68 -1.87
N SER A 83 -37.86 5.17 -0.68
CA SER A 83 -36.60 4.78 -0.04
C SER A 83 -36.70 3.35 0.47
N GLN A 84 -35.64 2.58 0.23
CA GLN A 84 -35.52 1.19 0.66
C GLN A 84 -34.79 1.11 2.00
N LYS A 85 -35.42 0.48 3.01
CA LYS A 85 -34.82 0.30 4.34
C LYS A 85 -33.73 -0.77 4.36
N GLU A 86 -34.00 -1.93 3.76
CA GLU A 86 -33.04 -3.04 3.65
C GLU A 86 -32.18 -2.85 2.39
N LYS A 87 -30.85 -2.97 2.51
CA LYS A 87 -29.89 -2.62 1.44
C LYS A 87 -28.96 -3.77 1.03
N SER A 88 -29.20 -4.98 1.53
CA SER A 88 -28.37 -6.14 1.24
C SER A 88 -29.02 -7.16 0.31
N TYR A 89 -30.34 -7.16 0.20
CA TYR A 89 -31.11 -8.23 -0.45
C TYR A 89 -30.78 -8.40 -1.95
N HIS A 90 -30.53 -7.32 -2.69
CA HIS A 90 -30.12 -7.39 -4.10
C HIS A 90 -28.78 -8.12 -4.28
N LYS A 91 -27.85 -7.99 -3.32
CA LYS A 91 -26.59 -8.76 -3.30
C LYS A 91 -26.87 -10.23 -3.04
N VAL A 92 -27.69 -10.52 -2.03
CA VAL A 92 -28.05 -11.90 -1.68
C VAL A 92 -28.75 -12.60 -2.85
N LEU A 93 -29.63 -11.90 -3.56
CA LEU A 93 -30.31 -12.40 -4.75
C LEU A 93 -29.32 -12.73 -5.87
N TRP A 94 -28.39 -11.81 -6.17
CA TRP A 94 -27.34 -12.06 -7.16
C TRP A 94 -26.52 -13.31 -6.79
N ARG A 95 -26.09 -13.43 -5.54
CA ARG A 95 -25.32 -14.60 -5.06
C ARG A 95 -26.12 -15.87 -5.27
N SER A 96 -27.36 -15.93 -4.78
CA SER A 96 -28.19 -17.15 -4.86
C SER A 96 -28.41 -17.59 -6.31
N ILE A 97 -28.71 -16.66 -7.22
CA ILE A 97 -28.91 -16.98 -8.65
C ILE A 97 -27.61 -17.49 -9.27
N MET A 98 -26.51 -16.76 -9.08
CA MET A 98 -25.25 -17.10 -9.72
C MET A 98 -24.65 -18.39 -9.15
N GLU A 99 -24.76 -18.61 -7.85
CA GLU A 99 -24.32 -19.83 -7.20
C GLU A 99 -25.13 -21.05 -7.67
N GLU A 100 -26.45 -20.91 -7.83
CA GLU A 100 -27.30 -21.94 -8.39
C GLU A 100 -26.89 -22.28 -9.83
N ILE A 101 -26.70 -21.28 -10.70
CA ILE A 101 -26.25 -21.49 -12.09
C ILE A 101 -24.93 -22.27 -12.13
N HIS A 102 -23.94 -21.89 -11.32
CA HIS A 102 -22.66 -22.59 -11.28
C HIS A 102 -22.80 -24.02 -10.76
N SER A 103 -23.70 -24.22 -9.78
CA SER A 103 -23.99 -25.53 -9.20
C SER A 103 -24.67 -26.48 -10.17
N THR A 104 -25.78 -26.05 -10.76
CA THR A 104 -26.58 -26.85 -11.70
C THR A 104 -25.76 -27.23 -12.93
N LEU A 105 -24.95 -26.30 -13.46
CA LEU A 105 -24.10 -26.53 -14.62
C LEU A 105 -22.77 -27.23 -14.29
N LYS A 106 -22.48 -27.45 -13.00
CA LYS A 106 -21.23 -28.08 -12.51
C LYS A 106 -19.98 -27.42 -13.09
N LEU A 107 -19.95 -26.09 -13.08
CA LEU A 107 -18.83 -25.34 -13.63
C LEU A 107 -17.56 -25.59 -12.81
N GLU A 108 -16.47 -25.87 -13.50
CA GLU A 108 -15.15 -26.00 -12.90
C GLU A 108 -14.65 -24.66 -12.37
N ASN A 109 -13.93 -24.68 -11.25
CA ASN A 109 -13.32 -23.48 -10.71
C ASN A 109 -12.28 -22.92 -11.69
N LYS A 110 -12.41 -21.63 -12.04
CA LYS A 110 -11.55 -20.93 -12.97
C LYS A 110 -11.08 -19.63 -12.35
N ALA A 111 -9.82 -19.26 -12.59
CA ALA A 111 -9.28 -17.96 -12.19
C ALA A 111 -9.49 -16.89 -13.27
N PHE A 112 -9.51 -15.62 -12.87
CA PHE A 112 -9.32 -14.51 -13.81
C PHE A 112 -7.87 -14.52 -14.31
N VAL A 113 -7.68 -14.74 -15.62
CA VAL A 113 -6.35 -14.91 -16.22
C VAL A 113 -5.58 -13.60 -16.20
N LYS A 114 -4.46 -13.57 -15.46
CA LYS A 114 -3.54 -12.44 -15.43
C LYS A 114 -2.73 -12.39 -16.73
N PRO A 115 -2.77 -11.28 -17.50
CA PRO A 115 -2.00 -11.18 -18.73
C PRO A 115 -0.52 -10.84 -18.44
N ASP A 116 0.38 -11.24 -19.33
CA ASP A 116 1.84 -11.00 -19.22
C ASP A 116 2.22 -9.51 -19.24
N SER A 117 1.29 -8.65 -19.64
CA SER A 117 1.41 -7.18 -19.57
C SER A 117 1.30 -6.62 -18.14
N ILE A 118 1.10 -7.47 -17.12
CA ILE A 118 1.05 -7.08 -15.71
C ILE A 118 2.36 -7.39 -15.02
N VAL A 119 2.92 -6.39 -14.36
CA VAL A 119 4.11 -6.47 -13.51
C VAL A 119 3.76 -6.08 -12.07
N THR A 120 4.67 -6.32 -11.13
CA THR A 120 4.48 -5.96 -9.72
C THR A 120 5.59 -5.03 -9.24
N ALA A 121 5.26 -4.15 -8.28
CA ALA A 121 6.25 -3.35 -7.57
C ALA A 121 5.86 -3.19 -6.10
N LYS A 122 6.86 -3.03 -5.22
CA LYS A 122 6.66 -2.75 -3.80
C LYS A 122 6.51 -1.24 -3.60
N ILE A 123 5.31 -0.81 -3.24
CA ILE A 123 4.97 0.60 -3.05
C ILE A 123 4.78 0.94 -1.57
N CYS A 124 4.88 2.23 -1.26
CA CYS A 124 4.45 2.78 0.00
C CYS A 124 2.94 3.09 -0.06
N THR A 125 2.16 2.56 0.87
CA THR A 125 0.69 2.73 0.92
C THR A 125 0.26 4.16 1.24
N LYS A 126 1.17 5.01 1.73
CA LYS A 126 0.92 6.42 2.02
C LYS A 126 1.20 7.34 0.84
N SER A 127 2.27 7.12 0.08
CA SER A 127 2.65 7.97 -1.06
C SER A 127 2.22 7.43 -2.43
N GLY A 128 1.97 6.13 -2.54
CA GLY A 128 1.77 5.45 -3.83
C GLY A 128 3.05 5.29 -4.67
N GLN A 129 4.21 5.76 -4.17
CA GLN A 129 5.52 5.67 -4.81
C GLN A 129 6.27 4.40 -4.38
N LEU A 130 7.43 4.10 -4.98
CA LEU A 130 8.25 2.95 -4.59
C LEU A 130 8.63 3.02 -3.11
N ALA A 131 8.44 1.92 -2.39
CA ALA A 131 8.78 1.85 -0.97
C ALA A 131 10.30 1.91 -0.76
N VAL A 132 10.72 2.64 0.27
CA VAL A 132 12.11 2.68 0.73
C VAL A 132 12.27 1.70 1.89
N ALA A 133 13.13 0.70 1.73
CA ALA A 133 13.41 -0.30 2.76
C ALA A 133 14.14 0.33 3.96
N GLY A 134 13.82 -0.12 5.18
CA GLY A 134 14.27 0.47 6.43
C GLY A 134 13.58 1.78 6.80
N VAL A 135 12.70 2.29 5.94
CA VAL A 135 11.93 3.53 6.17
C VAL A 135 10.44 3.21 6.14
N CYS A 136 9.89 2.82 4.99
CA CYS A 136 8.45 2.61 4.85
C CYS A 136 7.94 1.39 5.64
N ASP A 137 8.75 0.35 5.81
CA ASP A 137 8.44 -0.84 6.62
C ASP A 137 8.65 -0.62 8.12
N LYS A 138 9.26 0.51 8.50
CA LYS A 138 9.55 0.92 9.89
C LYS A 138 8.78 2.17 10.31
N ALA A 139 7.79 2.59 9.53
CA ALA A 139 6.91 3.71 9.86
C ALA A 139 6.23 3.52 11.23
N LEU A 140 6.02 4.61 11.96
CA LEU A 140 5.35 4.57 13.27
C LEU A 140 3.90 4.06 13.19
N SER A 141 3.27 4.18 12.03
CA SER A 141 1.96 3.61 11.72
C SER A 141 1.98 2.09 11.45
N GLY A 142 3.14 1.44 11.51
CA GLY A 142 3.35 0.05 11.10
C GLY A 142 3.91 -0.05 9.68
N ASP A 143 4.11 -1.29 9.20
CA ASP A 143 4.63 -1.54 7.85
C ASP A 143 3.69 -0.93 6.79
N CYS A 144 4.17 0.12 6.13
CA CYS A 144 3.44 0.83 5.09
C CYS A 144 3.83 0.35 3.69
N THR A 145 4.41 -0.83 3.55
CA THR A 145 4.77 -1.39 2.26
C THR A 145 3.71 -2.36 1.72
N ARG A 146 3.46 -2.34 0.42
CA ARG A 146 2.54 -3.27 -0.24
C ARG A 146 3.04 -3.60 -1.64
N THR A 147 2.99 -4.88 -2.00
CA THR A 147 3.19 -5.30 -3.39
C THR A 147 1.91 -5.07 -4.17
N GLU A 148 1.98 -4.25 -5.21
CA GLU A 148 0.85 -3.90 -6.07
C GLU A 148 1.10 -4.33 -7.52
N TYR A 149 0.00 -4.48 -8.26
CA TYR A 149 0.01 -4.80 -9.69
C TYR A 149 -0.05 -3.53 -10.55
N PHE A 150 0.71 -3.53 -11.64
CA PHE A 150 0.79 -2.42 -12.59
C PHE A 150 0.76 -2.95 -14.02
N ALA A 151 0.25 -2.14 -14.95
CA ALA A 151 0.52 -2.37 -16.35
C ALA A 151 2.01 -2.09 -16.63
N LYS A 152 2.63 -2.88 -17.50
CA LYS A 152 4.03 -2.67 -17.89
C LYS A 152 4.20 -1.23 -18.42
N GLY A 153 5.18 -0.50 -17.89
CA GLY A 153 5.43 0.90 -18.22
C GLY A 153 4.66 1.93 -17.37
N THR A 154 3.77 1.51 -16.46
CA THR A 154 3.05 2.43 -15.55
C THR A 154 3.49 2.29 -14.09
N VAL A 155 4.59 1.57 -13.84
CA VAL A 155 5.16 1.42 -12.49
C VAL A 155 5.71 2.77 -12.02
N PRO A 156 5.47 3.19 -10.77
CA PRO A 156 6.09 4.40 -10.22
C PRO A 156 7.61 4.32 -10.31
N THR A 157 8.24 5.43 -10.71
CA THR A 157 9.70 5.54 -10.81
C THR A 157 10.33 6.29 -9.65
N GLN A 158 9.53 7.08 -8.93
CA GLN A 158 10.00 7.83 -7.76
C GLN A 158 9.89 6.98 -6.51
N THR A 159 10.74 7.26 -5.53
CA THR A 159 10.70 6.65 -4.21
C THR A 159 9.84 7.48 -3.26
N CYS A 160 9.37 6.85 -2.20
CA CYS A 160 8.59 7.50 -1.16
C CYS A 160 9.35 8.65 -0.50
N THR A 161 8.75 9.84 -0.51
CA THR A 161 9.25 11.05 0.15
C THR A 161 8.46 11.46 1.39
N VAL A 162 7.33 10.79 1.66
CA VAL A 162 6.44 11.14 2.79
C VAL A 162 6.84 10.46 4.10
N HIS A 163 7.83 9.56 4.09
CA HIS A 163 8.33 8.95 5.33
C HIS A 163 9.73 9.46 5.61
N GLN A 164 9.93 10.00 6.81
CA GLN A 164 11.20 10.53 7.25
C GLN A 164 11.70 9.78 8.48
N LYS A 165 12.87 9.18 8.33
CA LYS A 165 13.59 8.59 9.45
C LYS A 165 14.32 9.70 10.23
N VAL A 166 14.16 9.72 11.53
CA VAL A 166 14.76 10.69 12.45
C VAL A 166 15.32 9.98 13.68
N SER A 167 16.38 10.53 14.24
CA SER A 167 17.00 10.04 15.47
C SER A 167 16.45 10.78 16.67
N ILE A 168 16.05 10.03 17.69
CA ILE A 168 15.55 10.54 18.98
C ILE A 168 16.55 10.16 20.07
N CYS A 169 16.86 11.11 20.95
CA CYS A 169 17.66 10.84 22.14
C CYS A 169 16.77 10.19 23.22
N LYS A 170 17.10 8.96 23.64
CA LYS A 170 16.37 8.19 24.67
C LYS A 170 16.30 8.92 26.01
N VAL A 171 17.33 9.70 26.34
CA VAL A 171 17.44 10.40 27.63
C VAL A 171 16.52 11.62 27.66
N SER A 172 16.54 12.43 26.59
CA SER A 172 15.79 13.69 26.56
C SER A 172 14.39 13.56 25.98
N GLY A 173 14.12 12.53 25.17
CA GLY A 173 12.87 12.37 24.41
C GLY A 173 12.76 13.24 23.16
N TYR A 174 13.73 14.12 22.92
CA TYR A 174 13.78 15.09 21.82
C TYR A 174 14.60 14.59 20.62
N PHE A 175 14.58 15.32 19.50
CA PHE A 175 15.44 15.04 18.35
C PHE A 175 16.91 15.02 18.78
N ALA A 176 17.65 14.02 18.32
CA ALA A 176 19.05 13.85 18.71
C ALA A 176 19.90 15.02 18.22
N SER A 177 20.76 15.53 19.08
CA SER A 177 21.84 16.44 18.70
C SER A 177 23.05 15.64 18.20
N PRO A 178 24.01 16.28 17.49
CA PRO A 178 25.29 15.64 17.13
C PRO A 178 26.09 15.13 18.34
N TYR A 179 25.79 15.66 19.53
CA TYR A 179 26.49 15.34 20.78
C TYR A 179 25.85 14.19 21.56
N CYS A 180 24.71 13.68 21.11
CA CYS A 180 24.06 12.54 21.74
C CYS A 180 24.89 11.27 21.52
N PRO A 181 25.28 10.53 22.59
CA PRO A 181 25.98 9.25 22.45
C PRO A 181 25.19 8.28 21.57
N LEU A 182 25.86 7.54 20.68
CA LEU A 182 25.22 6.61 19.73
C LEU A 182 24.32 5.58 20.44
N GLU A 183 24.74 5.09 21.60
CA GLU A 183 23.98 4.16 22.45
C GLU A 183 22.66 4.75 22.98
N SER A 184 22.58 6.09 23.08
CA SER A 184 21.39 6.81 23.52
C SER A 184 20.43 7.14 22.37
N LEU A 185 20.74 6.75 21.14
CA LEU A 185 19.91 7.02 19.96
C LEU A 185 18.88 5.92 19.70
N VAL A 186 17.67 6.33 19.32
CA VAL A 186 16.64 5.44 18.76
C VAL A 186 16.09 6.07 17.49
N GLU A 187 16.04 5.29 16.42
CA GLU A 187 15.43 5.73 15.16
C GLU A 187 13.90 5.60 15.23
N LYS A 188 13.20 6.60 14.71
CA LYS A 188 11.75 6.57 14.46
C LYS A 188 11.47 7.06 13.06
N VAL A 189 10.42 6.53 12.43
CA VAL A 189 10.03 6.95 11.07
C VAL A 189 8.66 7.60 11.10
N TYR A 190 8.65 8.91 10.87
CA TYR A 190 7.46 9.75 10.89
C TYR A 190 6.88 9.94 9.49
N LEU A 191 5.62 10.37 9.44
CA LEU A 191 4.94 10.77 8.21
C LEU A 191 5.06 12.29 8.01
N ILE A 192 5.44 12.72 6.81
CA ILE A 192 5.40 14.11 6.34
C ILE A 192 4.11 14.27 5.55
N LYS A 193 3.17 15.02 6.09
CA LYS A 193 1.87 15.28 5.46
C LYS A 193 1.27 16.54 6.06
N ASP A 194 0.77 17.41 5.19
CA ASP A 194 -0.05 18.55 5.60
C ASP A 194 -1.50 18.09 5.79
N GLU A 195 -2.05 18.30 6.98
CA GLU A 195 -3.43 17.97 7.30
C GLU A 195 -4.21 19.22 7.72
N MET A 196 -5.33 19.50 7.04
CA MET A 196 -6.25 20.57 7.45
C MET A 196 -7.11 20.18 8.66
N ASN A 197 -7.41 18.89 8.80
CA ASN A 197 -8.19 18.34 9.90
C ASN A 197 -7.54 17.05 10.38
N PRO A 198 -7.62 16.73 11.69
CA PRO A 198 -7.07 15.49 12.21
C PRO A 198 -7.63 14.25 11.50
N THR A 199 -6.75 13.32 11.18
CA THR A 199 -7.06 12.00 10.63
C THR A 199 -6.43 10.91 11.49
N ASP A 200 -6.67 9.63 11.15
CA ASP A 200 -6.00 8.50 11.81
C ASP A 200 -4.46 8.58 11.74
N ASP A 201 -3.92 9.33 10.78
CA ASP A 201 -2.49 9.53 10.58
C ASP A 201 -1.88 10.64 11.44
N THR A 202 -2.69 11.52 12.04
CA THR A 202 -2.20 12.72 12.76
C THR A 202 -1.19 12.39 13.85
N LYS A 203 -1.38 11.28 14.57
CA LYS A 203 -0.49 10.80 15.63
C LYS A 203 0.90 10.33 15.14
N TYR A 204 1.06 10.13 13.84
CA TYR A 204 2.30 9.66 13.22
C TYR A 204 3.04 10.76 12.45
N LEU A 205 2.48 11.96 12.40
CA LEU A 205 3.08 13.09 11.72
C LEU A 205 4.39 13.50 12.39
N LEU A 206 5.34 13.93 11.58
CA LEU A 206 6.57 14.53 12.07
C LEU A 206 6.20 15.79 12.86
N PRO A 207 6.52 15.87 14.18
CA PRO A 207 6.19 17.03 14.98
C PRO A 207 6.89 18.28 14.47
N THR A 208 6.15 19.38 14.31
CA THR A 208 6.68 20.69 13.87
C THR A 208 6.87 21.70 15.00
N ASN A 209 6.33 21.43 16.19
CA ASN A 209 6.38 22.29 17.39
C ASN A 209 7.07 21.55 18.55
N ASP A 210 7.44 22.23 19.66
CA ASP A 210 8.05 21.83 20.96
C ASP A 210 8.87 20.51 21.07
N ILE A 211 8.42 19.40 20.49
CA ILE A 211 9.17 18.16 20.22
C ILE A 211 10.14 18.32 19.03
N ALA A 212 9.96 19.37 18.21
CA ALA A 212 10.94 19.82 17.22
C ALA A 212 12.24 20.36 17.83
N THR A 213 12.26 20.55 19.14
CA THR A 213 13.45 20.94 19.89
C THR A 213 14.51 19.84 19.80
N ILE A 214 15.75 20.25 19.55
CA ILE A 214 16.92 19.37 19.58
C ILE A 214 17.27 19.06 21.04
N CYS A 215 17.84 17.89 21.30
CA CYS A 215 18.23 17.42 22.63
C CYS A 215 18.97 18.52 23.44
N PRO A 216 18.40 19.00 24.56
CA PRO A 216 19.04 20.04 25.37
C PRO A 216 20.06 19.48 26.36
N ILE A 217 20.07 18.15 26.57
CA ILE A 217 20.92 17.48 27.56
C ILE A 217 22.33 17.25 27.00
N HIS A 218 22.46 16.93 25.71
CA HIS A 218 23.75 16.71 25.07
C HIS A 218 24.05 17.87 24.13
N SER A 219 24.91 18.77 24.60
CA SER A 219 25.37 19.96 23.87
C SER A 219 26.90 19.99 23.81
N GLU A 220 27.46 20.94 23.06
CA GLU A 220 28.91 21.11 22.84
C GLU A 220 29.72 21.20 24.16
N GLY A 221 29.07 21.56 25.28
CA GLY A 221 29.68 21.63 26.61
C GLY A 221 29.45 20.42 27.52
N THR A 222 28.78 19.36 27.06
CA THR A 222 28.39 18.19 27.89
C THR A 222 29.17 16.92 27.60
N ILE A 223 30.14 16.97 26.69
CA ILE A 223 31.00 15.82 26.35
C ILE A 223 32.13 15.74 27.38
N ALA A 224 32.16 14.66 28.18
CA ALA A 224 33.39 14.24 28.84
C ALA A 224 34.40 13.84 27.74
N PRO A 225 35.70 14.17 27.88
CA PRO A 225 36.67 13.99 26.81
C PRO A 225 36.62 12.56 26.27
N THR A 226 36.60 12.43 24.94
CA THR A 226 36.92 11.17 24.28
C THR A 226 38.26 10.72 24.83
N THR A 227 38.28 9.62 25.58
CA THR A 227 39.54 8.94 25.88
C THR A 227 40.13 8.55 24.53
N ASP A 228 41.25 9.19 24.19
CA ASP A 228 42.11 8.81 23.10
C ASP A 228 42.27 7.28 23.12
N VAL A 229 41.79 6.62 22.08
CA VAL A 229 42.18 5.24 21.82
C VAL A 229 43.59 5.34 21.26
N ASP A 230 44.53 4.92 22.11
CA ASP A 230 45.96 4.84 21.85
C ASP A 230 46.24 4.11 20.52
N ASP A 231 46.86 4.85 19.61
CA ASP A 231 47.30 4.42 18.29
C ASP A 231 48.64 3.69 18.46
N SER A 232 48.61 2.41 18.84
CA SER A 232 49.81 1.58 18.77
C SER A 232 49.54 0.08 18.64
N GLU A 233 49.05 -0.37 17.49
CA GLU A 233 49.43 -1.70 16.99
C GLU A 233 49.70 -1.65 15.48
N THR A 234 50.98 -1.81 15.14
CA THR A 234 51.49 -1.99 13.78
C THR A 234 50.90 -3.26 13.14
N PRO A 235 50.52 -3.25 11.85
CA PRO A 235 49.99 -4.44 11.19
C PRO A 235 51.12 -5.38 10.78
N VAL A 236 51.07 -6.63 11.22
CA VAL A 236 51.87 -7.74 10.69
C VAL A 236 51.14 -8.31 9.48
N VAL A 237 51.73 -8.15 8.30
CA VAL A 237 51.31 -8.81 7.05
C VAL A 237 51.82 -10.26 7.05
N PRO A 238 51.02 -11.21 6.56
CA PRO A 238 51.59 -12.22 5.67
C PRO A 238 50.81 -12.31 4.35
N GLU A 239 51.59 -12.30 3.25
CA GLU A 239 51.25 -12.81 1.92
C GLU A 239 50.78 -14.29 2.06
N ASN A 240 49.83 -14.85 1.30
CA ASN A 240 49.79 -14.99 -0.15
C ASN A 240 48.43 -15.69 -0.56
N PRO A 241 48.17 -16.09 -1.83
CA PRO A 241 46.94 -15.80 -2.56
C PRO A 241 46.00 -17.02 -2.74
N ASP A 242 44.72 -16.79 -3.02
CA ASP A 242 44.00 -17.58 -4.03
C ASP A 242 42.70 -16.89 -4.50
N GLU A 243 42.44 -16.98 -5.80
CA GLU A 243 41.33 -16.37 -6.53
C GLU A 243 40.04 -17.22 -6.40
N GLY A 244 38.87 -16.57 -6.40
CA GLY A 244 37.60 -17.30 -6.50
C GLY A 244 36.33 -16.45 -6.36
N ASP A 245 36.00 -15.73 -7.43
CA ASP A 245 34.64 -15.42 -7.94
C ASP A 245 33.50 -15.11 -6.94
N MET A 246 33.14 -13.81 -6.78
CA MET A 246 31.82 -13.39 -6.29
C MET A 246 31.31 -12.14 -7.02
N THR A 247 30.03 -12.20 -7.37
CA THR A 247 29.19 -11.26 -8.10
C THR A 247 29.08 -9.86 -7.45
N PRO A 248 28.67 -8.81 -8.20
CA PRO A 248 28.69 -7.45 -7.68
C PRO A 248 27.59 -7.25 -6.64
N VAL A 249 27.98 -7.05 -5.38
CA VAL A 249 27.12 -6.51 -4.33
C VAL A 249 26.97 -5.02 -4.59
N GLU A 250 25.77 -4.60 -4.96
CA GLU A 250 25.40 -3.21 -5.14
C GLU A 250 25.53 -2.48 -3.79
N GLN A 251 26.60 -1.68 -3.66
CA GLN A 251 26.82 -0.81 -2.50
C GLN A 251 25.72 0.25 -2.44
N THR A 252 24.69 -0.02 -1.64
CA THR A 252 23.74 1.01 -1.23
C THR A 252 24.40 1.84 -0.13
N THR A 253 24.97 2.98 -0.50
CA THR A 253 25.33 4.01 0.47
C THR A 253 24.05 4.43 1.22
N PRO A 254 24.00 4.34 2.56
CA PRO A 254 22.84 4.79 3.31
C PRO A 254 22.64 6.30 3.09
N PRO A 255 21.39 6.78 2.99
CA PRO A 255 21.14 8.20 2.79
C PRO A 255 21.66 9.00 3.99
N PRO A 256 22.14 10.24 3.77
CA PRO A 256 22.71 11.06 4.82
C PRO A 256 21.70 11.31 5.94
N VAL A 257 22.14 11.14 7.18
CA VAL A 257 21.40 11.55 8.37
C VAL A 257 21.30 13.07 8.34
N LEU A 258 20.09 13.59 8.12
CA LEU A 258 19.82 15.02 8.24
C LEU A 258 19.77 15.39 9.72
N ILE A 259 20.89 15.91 10.22
CA ILE A 259 20.93 16.73 11.42
C ILE A 259 20.33 18.07 11.01
N ILE A 260 19.14 18.41 11.52
CA ILE A 260 18.50 19.70 11.23
C ILE A 260 19.34 20.79 11.91
N PRO A 261 19.98 21.72 11.18
CA PRO A 261 20.65 22.85 11.81
C PRO A 261 19.61 23.80 12.42
N PRO A 262 19.92 24.46 13.55
CA PRO A 262 19.00 25.42 14.17
C PRO A 262 18.70 26.55 13.17
N THR A 263 17.40 26.86 13.00
CA THR A 263 16.94 28.02 12.24
C THR A 263 17.36 29.30 12.94
N ASP A 264 18.21 30.07 12.28
CA ASP A 264 18.65 31.39 12.71
C ASP A 264 17.46 32.36 12.60
N ASN A 265 16.76 32.57 13.72
CA ASN A 265 15.75 33.61 13.85
C ASN A 265 16.38 34.81 14.56
N GLN A 266 16.75 35.80 13.77
CA GLN A 266 16.95 37.17 14.22
C GLN A 266 16.44 38.15 13.16
N PRO A 267 15.93 39.34 13.54
CA PRO A 267 15.43 39.78 14.86
C PRO A 267 13.90 39.96 14.90
#